data_AF-A0A7K1NM89-F1
#
_entry.id   AF-A0A7K1NM89-F1
#
_cell.length_a   1.000
_cell.length_b   1.000
_cell.length_c   1.000
_cell.angle_alpha   90.00
_cell.angle_beta   90.00
_cell.angle_gamma   90.00
#
_symmetry.space_group_name_H-M   'P 1'
#
loop_
_entity.id
_entity.type
_entity.pdbx_description
1 polymer ?
#
loop_
_entity_poly.entity_id
_entity_poly.type
_entity_poly.pdbx_seq_one_letter_code
_entity_poly.pdbx_strand_id
1 'polypeptide(L)'
;MAADSSSTIRLKNRAARWLTEVFQPPVVVSIQLLISPMTQPGFPGTISYGALAALFVCVLPLFLLLLLVRMGKVTDHHVSDRRQRAPVLLMALACILAGLLVLEAVGAPQSVVAMVLAVVAGVVVLAAVSPFWKISGHAAAVSSSAVIAVLMLGPAWLPLLLLVPAVGWSRVVLRAHSRAQVIAGALFGGVVMGGIWWALEGWMVP
;
A
#
# COMPACT_ATOMS: atom_id res chain seq x y z
N MET A 1 36.16 20.27 -1.50
CA MET A 1 35.43 19.46 -2.50
C MET A 1 34.94 18.11 -1.94
N ALA A 2 35.75 17.33 -1.21
CA ALA A 2 35.31 16.04 -0.62
C ALA A 2 34.36 16.16 0.61
N ALA A 3 34.48 17.22 1.41
CA ALA A 3 33.56 17.46 2.53
C ALA A 3 32.12 17.77 2.06
N ASP A 4 32.00 18.48 0.95
CA ASP A 4 30.74 18.95 0.36
C ASP A 4 29.96 17.83 -0.39
N SER A 5 30.69 16.88 -0.99
CA SER A 5 30.05 15.67 -1.53
C SER A 5 29.53 14.76 -0.40
N SER A 6 30.24 14.68 0.72
CA SER A 6 29.82 13.87 1.89
C SER A 6 28.57 14.43 2.57
N SER A 7 28.44 15.76 2.71
CA SER A 7 27.26 16.42 3.28
C SER A 7 26.03 16.24 2.38
N THR A 8 26.22 16.42 1.07
CA THR A 8 25.17 16.24 0.06
C THR A 8 24.63 14.80 0.03
N ILE A 9 25.52 13.79 0.12
CA ILE A 9 25.11 12.38 0.19
C ILE A 9 24.32 12.10 1.48
N ARG A 10 24.76 12.64 2.63
CA ARG A 10 24.04 12.48 3.91
C ARG A 10 22.65 13.10 3.87
N LEU A 11 22.51 14.31 3.30
CA LEU A 11 21.24 15.00 3.14
C LEU A 11 20.29 14.21 2.23
N LYS A 12 20.76 13.76 1.05
CA LYS A 12 19.98 12.93 0.12
C LYS A 12 19.46 11.66 0.80
N ASN A 13 20.32 10.96 1.54
CA ASN A 13 19.94 9.74 2.25
C ASN A 13 19.00 9.98 3.43
N ARG A 14 19.04 11.17 4.06
CA ARG A 14 18.09 11.55 5.10
C ARG A 14 16.71 11.83 4.51
N ALA A 15 16.64 12.64 3.45
CA ALA A 15 15.39 12.93 2.75
C ALA A 15 14.74 11.66 2.19
N ALA A 16 15.53 10.77 1.58
CA ALA A 16 15.03 9.49 1.08
C ALA A 16 14.48 8.58 2.19
N ARG A 17 15.13 8.55 3.36
CA ARG A 17 14.62 7.80 4.53
C ARG A 17 13.31 8.38 5.03
N TRP A 18 13.24 9.68 5.18
CA TRP A 18 12.02 10.37 5.61
C TRP A 18 10.84 10.08 4.67
N LEU A 19 11.04 10.19 3.35
CA LEU A 19 10.02 9.83 2.36
C LEU A 19 9.60 8.37 2.48
N THR A 20 10.56 7.45 2.67
CA THR A 20 10.25 6.03 2.86
C THR A 20 9.41 5.79 4.12
N GLU A 21 9.76 6.42 5.24
CA GLU A 21 9.10 6.23 6.54
C GLU A 21 7.69 6.84 6.56
N VAL A 22 7.52 8.04 6.00
CA VAL A 22 6.21 8.71 5.93
C VAL A 22 5.26 8.00 4.97
N PHE A 23 5.77 7.58 3.80
CA PHE A 23 4.97 6.90 2.77
C PHE A 23 5.15 5.39 2.81
N GLN A 24 5.30 4.81 4.00
CA GLN A 24 5.26 3.35 4.15
C GLN A 24 3.89 2.82 3.71
N PRO A 25 3.84 1.65 3.05
CA PRO A 25 2.59 1.08 2.57
C PRO A 25 1.46 1.02 3.63
N PRO A 26 1.71 0.59 4.88
CA PRO A 26 0.66 0.58 5.90
C PRO A 26 0.07 1.95 6.18
N VAL A 27 0.88 3.02 6.18
CA VAL A 27 0.41 4.39 6.42
C VAL A 27 -0.47 4.87 5.26
N VAL A 28 0.05 4.73 4.04
CA VAL A 28 -0.63 5.19 2.82
C VAL A 28 -1.95 4.45 2.59
N VAL A 29 -1.95 3.12 2.75
CA VAL A 29 -3.15 2.31 2.59
C VAL A 29 -4.14 2.55 3.72
N SER A 30 -3.69 2.78 4.96
CA SER A 30 -4.62 3.12 6.07
C SER A 30 -5.34 4.44 5.83
N ILE A 31 -4.63 5.47 5.36
CA ILE A 31 -5.25 6.76 5.00
C ILE A 31 -6.27 6.55 3.88
N GLN A 32 -5.92 5.77 2.85
CA GLN A 32 -6.81 5.44 1.75
C GLN A 32 -8.09 4.73 2.22
N LEU A 33 -7.96 3.78 3.15
CA LEU A 33 -9.10 3.05 3.71
C LEU A 33 -9.97 3.95 4.59
N LEU A 34 -9.39 4.86 5.37
CA LEU A 34 -10.15 5.83 6.17
C LEU A 34 -11.02 6.74 5.29
N ILE A 35 -10.52 7.16 4.13
CA ILE A 35 -11.27 8.02 3.22
C ILE A 35 -12.19 7.25 2.26
N SER A 36 -12.01 5.93 2.10
CA SER A 36 -12.83 5.12 1.17
C SER A 36 -14.36 5.24 1.32
N PRO A 37 -14.96 5.42 2.52
CA PRO A 37 -16.41 5.61 2.64
C PRO A 37 -16.94 6.92 2.03
N MET A 38 -16.07 7.88 1.70
CA MET A 38 -16.47 9.25 1.32
C MET A 38 -17.21 9.35 -0.02
N THR A 39 -17.14 8.30 -0.85
CA THR A 39 -17.88 8.21 -2.11
C THR A 39 -19.35 7.86 -1.91
N GLN A 40 -19.77 7.56 -0.67
CA GLN A 40 -21.15 7.23 -0.31
C GLN A 40 -21.72 8.19 0.74
N PRO A 41 -23.05 8.32 0.84
CA PRO A 41 -23.71 9.08 1.89
C PRO A 41 -23.33 8.59 3.30
N GLY A 42 -23.31 9.52 4.27
CA GLY A 42 -23.03 9.20 5.67
C GLY A 42 -21.59 9.44 6.12
N PHE A 43 -20.67 9.79 5.22
CA PHE A 43 -19.36 10.32 5.60
C PHE A 43 -19.49 11.72 6.25
N PRO A 44 -18.76 12.05 7.33
CA PRO A 44 -17.69 11.27 7.98
C PRO A 44 -18.16 10.24 9.03
N GLY A 45 -19.45 10.09 9.29
CA GLY A 45 -19.98 9.11 10.28
C GLY A 45 -19.62 7.65 10.00
N THR A 46 -19.34 7.32 8.74
CA THR A 46 -18.91 5.98 8.29
C THR A 46 -17.39 5.74 8.31
N ILE A 47 -16.59 6.70 8.81
CA ILE A 47 -15.12 6.58 8.85
C ILE A 47 -14.64 5.39 9.69
N SER A 48 -15.43 4.95 10.68
CA SER A 48 -15.14 3.79 11.52
C SER A 48 -15.03 2.49 10.74
N TYR A 49 -15.77 2.33 9.64
CA TYR A 49 -15.64 1.17 8.74
C TYR A 49 -14.28 1.19 8.00
N GLY A 50 -13.83 2.37 7.58
CA GLY A 50 -12.49 2.56 7.02
C GLY A 50 -11.38 2.26 8.03
N ALA A 51 -11.57 2.66 9.29
CA ALA A 51 -10.65 2.34 10.38
C ALA A 51 -10.61 0.84 10.68
N LEU A 52 -11.77 0.18 10.68
CA LEU A 52 -11.88 -1.27 10.83
C LEU A 52 -11.19 -2.00 9.68
N ALA A 53 -11.37 -1.53 8.43
CA ALA A 53 -10.63 -2.06 7.29
C ALA A 53 -9.12 -1.87 7.47
N ALA A 54 -8.65 -0.69 7.87
CA ALA A 54 -7.23 -0.42 8.11
C ALA A 54 -6.64 -1.32 9.22
N LEU A 55 -7.43 -1.65 10.25
CA LEU A 55 -7.02 -2.60 11.28
C LEU A 55 -6.67 -3.97 10.68
N PHE A 56 -7.56 -4.55 9.85
CA PHE A 56 -7.34 -5.87 9.26
C PHE A 56 -6.37 -5.88 8.08
N VAL A 57 -6.30 -4.78 7.32
CA VAL A 57 -5.47 -4.70 6.11
C VAL A 57 -4.03 -4.28 6.42
N CYS A 58 -3.81 -3.44 7.43
CA CYS A 58 -2.51 -2.86 7.71
C CYS A 58 -1.99 -3.23 9.10
N VAL A 59 -2.76 -2.92 10.15
CA VAL A 59 -2.27 -3.00 11.54
C VAL A 59 -2.06 -4.44 11.98
N LEU A 60 -3.05 -5.31 11.80
CA LEU A 60 -2.99 -6.71 12.21
C LEU A 60 -1.91 -7.50 11.44
N PRO A 61 -1.81 -7.44 10.09
CA PRO A 61 -0.73 -8.10 9.37
C PRO A 61 0.67 -7.63 9.78
N LEU A 62 0.84 -6.31 9.98
CA LEU A 62 2.11 -5.75 10.43
C LEU A 62 2.45 -6.22 11.84
N PHE A 63 1.49 -6.21 12.76
CA PHE A 63 1.68 -6.71 14.12
C PHE A 63 2.13 -8.19 14.11
N LEU A 64 1.44 -9.04 13.34
CA LEU A 64 1.80 -10.45 13.21
C LEU A 64 3.19 -10.64 12.59
N LEU A 65 3.54 -9.86 11.56
CA LEU A 65 4.88 -9.87 10.97
C LEU A 65 5.95 -9.51 12.01
N LEU A 66 5.75 -8.44 12.77
CA LEU A 66 6.70 -8.02 13.81
C LEU A 66 6.82 -9.07 14.92
N LEU A 67 5.73 -9.74 15.28
CA LEU A 67 5.75 -10.87 16.21
C LEU A 67 6.58 -12.04 15.65
N LEU A 68 6.38 -12.41 14.37
CA LEU A 68 7.17 -13.46 13.72
C LEU A 68 8.66 -13.13 13.64
N VAL A 69 9.00 -11.86 13.40
CA VAL A 69 10.39 -11.38 13.45
C VAL A 69 10.96 -11.51 14.87
N ARG A 70 10.21 -11.08 15.88
CA ARG A 70 10.63 -11.20 17.29
C ARG A 70 10.80 -12.66 17.74
N MET A 71 10.03 -13.57 17.17
CA MET A 71 10.15 -15.02 17.40
C MET A 71 11.27 -15.68 16.58
N GLY A 72 11.99 -14.94 15.74
CA GLY A 72 13.03 -15.47 14.86
C GLY A 72 12.52 -16.32 13.68
N LYS A 73 11.20 -16.30 13.41
CA LYS A 73 10.57 -17.04 12.30
C LYS A 73 10.69 -16.33 10.95
N VAL A 74 10.86 -15.00 10.97
CA VAL A 74 11.08 -14.15 9.80
C VAL A 74 12.34 -13.33 10.05
N THR A 75 13.18 -13.18 9.03
CA THR A 75 14.51 -12.56 9.17
C THR A 75 14.41 -11.09 9.57
N ASP A 76 13.53 -10.34 8.94
CA ASP A 76 13.33 -8.91 9.19
C ASP A 76 11.98 -8.44 8.63
N HIS A 77 11.53 -7.26 9.06
CA HIS A 77 10.22 -6.72 8.66
C HIS A 77 10.13 -6.31 7.17
N HIS A 78 11.25 -6.15 6.45
CA HIS A 78 11.23 -5.97 4.99
C HIS A 78 11.16 -7.31 4.24
N VAL A 79 11.15 -8.43 4.95
CA VAL A 79 11.07 -9.79 4.40
C VAL A 79 12.13 -9.98 3.31
N SER A 80 13.40 -9.76 3.70
CA SER A 80 14.52 -9.77 2.76
C SER A 80 14.69 -11.13 2.09
N ASP A 81 14.47 -12.22 2.84
CA ASP A 81 14.46 -13.58 2.32
C ASP A 81 13.24 -13.81 1.40
N ARG A 82 13.53 -14.12 0.13
CA ARG A 82 12.53 -14.40 -0.89
C ARG A 82 11.63 -15.58 -0.54
N ARG A 83 12.12 -16.58 0.20
CA ARG A 83 11.34 -17.75 0.63
C ARG A 83 10.25 -17.40 1.63
N GLN A 84 10.44 -16.33 2.40
CA GLN A 84 9.50 -15.87 3.43
C GLN A 84 8.40 -14.95 2.87
N ARG A 85 8.57 -14.40 1.67
CA ARG A 85 7.65 -13.41 1.08
C ARG A 85 6.24 -13.96 0.84
N ALA A 86 6.13 -15.08 0.13
CA ALA A 86 4.82 -15.67 -0.14
C ALA A 86 4.09 -16.07 1.16
N PRO A 87 4.71 -16.77 2.13
CA PRO A 87 4.07 -17.04 3.41
C PRO A 87 3.58 -15.79 4.14
N VAL A 88 4.38 -14.72 4.19
CA VAL A 88 3.98 -13.45 4.84
C VAL A 88 2.82 -12.79 4.08
N LEU A 89 2.84 -12.79 2.76
CA LEU A 89 1.74 -12.24 1.95
C LEU A 89 0.46 -13.07 2.08
N LEU A 90 0.55 -14.40 2.19
CA LEU A 90 -0.60 -15.27 2.43
C LEU A 90 -1.18 -15.08 3.84
N MET A 91 -0.34 -14.86 4.85
CA MET A 91 -0.78 -14.47 6.19
C MET A 91 -1.53 -13.13 6.14
N ALA A 92 -0.97 -12.12 5.46
CA ALA A 92 -1.65 -10.84 5.29
C ALA A 92 -2.98 -10.99 4.55
N LEU A 93 -3.02 -11.81 3.49
CA LEU A 93 -4.24 -12.12 2.76
C LEU A 93 -5.30 -12.75 3.66
N ALA A 94 -4.92 -13.69 4.53
CA ALA A 94 -5.85 -14.30 5.48
C ALA A 94 -6.45 -13.27 6.46
N CYS A 95 -5.63 -12.33 6.97
CA CYS A 95 -6.13 -11.23 7.79
C CYS A 95 -7.10 -10.32 7.04
N ILE A 96 -6.79 -9.98 5.78
CA ILE A 96 -7.64 -9.12 4.95
C ILE A 96 -8.98 -9.81 4.66
N LEU A 97 -8.98 -11.10 4.32
CA LEU A 97 -10.19 -11.87 4.07
C LEU A 97 -11.06 -12.00 5.34
N ALA A 98 -10.45 -12.20 6.51
CA ALA A 98 -11.17 -12.16 7.78
C ALA A 98 -11.80 -10.78 8.02
N GLY A 99 -11.06 -9.70 7.77
CA GLY A 99 -11.58 -8.33 7.86
C GLY A 99 -12.73 -8.05 6.90
N LEU A 100 -12.67 -8.59 5.68
CA LEU A 100 -13.75 -8.48 4.70
C LEU A 100 -15.03 -9.14 5.21
N LEU A 101 -14.94 -10.36 5.76
CA LEU A 101 -16.09 -11.05 6.36
C LEU A 101 -16.69 -10.25 7.53
N VAL A 102 -15.84 -9.63 8.35
CA VAL A 102 -16.29 -8.77 9.46
C VAL A 102 -17.00 -7.53 8.91
N LEU A 103 -16.44 -6.85 7.91
CA LEU A 103 -17.02 -5.66 7.27
C LEU A 103 -18.39 -5.95 6.66
N GLU A 104 -18.52 -7.08 5.96
CA GLU A 104 -19.81 -7.56 5.43
C GLU A 104 -20.82 -7.80 6.56
N ALA A 105 -20.40 -8.47 7.64
CA ALA A 105 -21.28 -8.77 8.78
C ALA A 105 -21.79 -7.52 9.52
N VAL A 106 -21.01 -6.43 9.53
CA VAL A 106 -21.41 -5.14 10.15
C VAL A 106 -22.08 -4.17 9.18
N GLY A 107 -22.35 -4.60 7.94
CA GLY A 107 -22.99 -3.78 6.92
C GLY A 107 -22.16 -2.56 6.50
N ALA A 108 -20.85 -2.75 6.28
CA ALA A 108 -19.98 -1.67 5.85
C ALA A 108 -20.40 -1.09 4.49
N PRO A 109 -20.16 0.22 4.23
CA PRO A 109 -20.38 0.82 2.92
C PRO A 109 -19.67 0.06 1.81
N GLN A 110 -20.34 -0.11 0.67
CA GLN A 110 -19.78 -0.90 -0.45
C GLN A 110 -18.48 -0.32 -1.01
N SER A 111 -18.25 1.00 -0.89
CA SER A 111 -17.00 1.63 -1.29
C SER A 111 -15.80 1.18 -0.45
N VAL A 112 -16.01 0.89 0.85
CA VAL A 112 -14.97 0.30 1.72
C VAL A 112 -14.68 -1.12 1.27
N VAL A 113 -15.72 -1.91 1.00
CA VAL A 113 -15.60 -3.29 0.51
C VAL A 113 -14.87 -3.33 -0.83
N ALA A 114 -15.23 -2.46 -1.79
CA ALA A 114 -14.59 -2.34 -3.09
C ALA A 114 -13.09 -2.01 -2.96
N MET A 115 -12.74 -1.10 -2.04
CA MET A 115 -11.34 -0.78 -1.72
C MET A 115 -10.59 -2.00 -1.17
N VAL A 116 -11.18 -2.73 -0.23
CA VAL A 116 -10.57 -3.94 0.35
C VAL A 116 -10.40 -5.03 -0.70
N LEU A 117 -11.38 -5.25 -1.57
CA LEU A 117 -11.30 -6.21 -2.67
C LEU A 117 -10.20 -5.86 -3.68
N ALA A 118 -10.01 -4.57 -4.00
CA ALA A 118 -8.89 -4.13 -4.82
C ALA A 118 -7.53 -4.41 -4.15
N VAL A 119 -7.44 -4.24 -2.82
CA VAL A 119 -6.24 -4.63 -2.06
C VAL A 119 -6.04 -6.14 -2.07
N VAL A 120 -7.09 -6.95 -1.90
CA VAL A 120 -7.03 -8.43 -2.00
C VAL A 120 -6.45 -8.84 -3.36
N ALA A 121 -6.99 -8.33 -4.46
CA ALA A 121 -6.49 -8.63 -5.80
C ALA A 121 -5.02 -8.22 -5.94
N GLY A 122 -4.65 -7.05 -5.41
CA GLY A 122 -3.27 -6.58 -5.36
C GLY A 122 -2.32 -7.53 -4.63
N VAL A 123 -2.72 -7.97 -3.43
CA VAL A 123 -1.94 -8.91 -2.59
C VAL A 123 -1.83 -10.28 -3.25
N VAL A 124 -2.89 -10.79 -3.89
CA VAL A 124 -2.86 -12.06 -4.63
C VAL A 124 -1.85 -12.01 -5.76
N VAL A 125 -1.87 -10.96 -6.59
CA VAL A 125 -0.89 -10.80 -7.67
C VAL A 125 0.53 -10.66 -7.12
N LEU A 126 0.73 -9.88 -6.05
CA LEU A 126 2.05 -9.77 -5.41
C LEU A 126 2.52 -11.09 -4.81
N ALA A 127 1.63 -11.89 -4.21
CA ALA A 127 1.94 -13.20 -3.66
C ALA A 127 2.35 -14.18 -4.76
N ALA A 128 1.72 -14.11 -5.94
CA ALA A 128 2.06 -14.92 -7.10
C ALA A 128 3.40 -14.51 -7.74
N VAL A 129 3.68 -13.20 -7.83
CA VAL A 129 4.88 -12.68 -8.51
C VAL A 129 6.10 -12.59 -7.60
N SER A 130 5.94 -12.35 -6.30
CA SER A 130 7.05 -12.15 -5.34
C SER A 130 8.04 -13.32 -5.20
N PRO A 131 7.66 -14.60 -5.40
CA PRO A 131 8.58 -15.72 -5.48
C PRO A 131 9.37 -15.73 -6.78
N PHE A 132 8.91 -14.98 -7.80
CA PHE A 132 9.45 -14.64 -9.12
C PHE A 132 10.52 -13.55 -9.15
N TRP A 133 10.06 -12.39 -8.71
CA TRP A 133 10.70 -11.12 -8.96
C TRP A 133 10.23 -10.10 -7.92
N LYS A 134 11.14 -9.24 -7.47
CA LYS A 134 10.86 -8.29 -6.39
C LYS A 134 10.21 -7.03 -6.97
N ILE A 135 8.90 -6.87 -6.80
CA ILE A 135 8.20 -5.62 -7.10
C ILE A 135 8.34 -4.64 -5.92
N SER A 136 8.38 -3.33 -6.19
CA SER A 136 8.38 -2.33 -5.13
C SER A 136 6.98 -2.09 -4.57
N GLY A 137 6.71 -2.63 -3.37
CA GLY A 137 5.44 -2.41 -2.67
C GLY A 137 5.20 -0.95 -2.27
N HIS A 138 6.24 -0.16 -2.03
CA HIS A 138 6.09 1.29 -1.78
C HIS A 138 5.62 2.03 -3.03
N ALA A 139 6.20 1.73 -4.19
CA ALA A 139 5.77 2.32 -5.45
C ALA A 139 4.34 1.90 -5.80
N ALA A 140 4.00 0.63 -5.58
CA ALA A 140 2.64 0.12 -5.77
C ALA A 140 1.63 0.84 -4.87
N ALA A 141 1.86 0.88 -3.55
CA ALA A 141 0.93 1.52 -2.61
C ALA A 141 0.73 3.02 -2.90
N VAL A 142 1.80 3.77 -3.14
CA VAL A 142 1.71 5.21 -3.40
C VAL A 142 1.04 5.51 -4.73
N SER A 143 1.35 4.73 -5.78
CA SER A 143 0.71 4.92 -7.09
C SER A 143 -0.76 4.53 -7.08
N SER A 144 -1.14 3.41 -6.46
CA SER A 144 -2.55 3.02 -6.34
C SER A 144 -3.33 4.06 -5.55
N SER A 145 -2.84 4.48 -4.38
CA SER A 145 -3.54 5.47 -3.56
C SER A 145 -3.63 6.82 -4.24
N ALA A 146 -2.57 7.30 -4.91
CA ALA A 146 -2.62 8.57 -5.63
C ALA A 146 -3.61 8.53 -6.81
N VAL A 147 -3.59 7.46 -7.62
CA VAL A 147 -4.53 7.32 -8.75
C VAL A 147 -5.96 7.21 -8.24
N ILE A 148 -6.23 6.36 -7.26
CA ILE A 148 -7.57 6.18 -6.71
C ILE A 148 -8.07 7.49 -6.06
N ALA A 149 -7.21 8.21 -5.32
CA ALA A 149 -7.59 9.51 -4.77
C ALA A 149 -7.95 10.54 -5.86
N VAL A 150 -7.22 10.57 -6.98
CA VAL A 150 -7.58 11.42 -8.14
C VAL A 150 -8.92 11.01 -8.75
N LEU A 151 -9.18 9.71 -8.87
CA LEU A 151 -10.45 9.20 -9.39
C LEU A 151 -11.64 9.51 -8.45
N MET A 152 -11.43 9.43 -7.14
CA MET A 152 -12.45 9.74 -6.13
C MET A 152 -12.71 11.23 -5.98
N LEU A 153 -11.66 12.05 -5.95
CA LEU A 153 -11.72 13.46 -5.56
C LEU A 153 -11.65 14.43 -6.74
N GLY A 154 -11.38 13.92 -7.95
CA GLY A 154 -11.33 14.69 -9.18
C GLY A 154 -9.94 15.27 -9.53
N PRO A 155 -9.86 15.98 -10.67
CA PRO A 155 -8.59 16.37 -11.28
C PRO A 155 -7.77 17.38 -10.47
N ALA A 156 -8.38 18.10 -9.52
CA ALA A 156 -7.67 19.00 -8.61
C ALA A 156 -6.59 18.27 -7.78
N TRP A 157 -6.72 16.95 -7.62
CA TRP A 157 -5.79 16.11 -6.86
C TRP A 157 -4.68 15.48 -7.70
N LEU A 158 -4.59 15.78 -9.01
CA LEU A 158 -3.48 15.35 -9.87
C LEU A 158 -2.08 15.59 -9.29
N PRO A 159 -1.81 16.67 -8.51
CA PRO A 159 -0.51 16.85 -7.86
C PRO A 159 -0.07 15.68 -6.95
N LEU A 160 -0.99 14.85 -6.44
CA LEU A 160 -0.63 13.64 -5.66
C LEU A 160 0.22 12.64 -6.46
N LEU A 161 0.10 12.63 -7.79
CA LEU A 161 0.89 11.75 -8.65
C LEU A 161 2.39 12.05 -8.56
N LEU A 162 2.79 13.25 -8.13
CA LEU A 162 4.20 13.61 -7.90
C LEU A 162 4.83 12.82 -6.74
N LEU A 163 4.02 12.24 -5.85
CA LEU A 163 4.51 11.36 -4.79
C LEU A 163 5.09 10.06 -5.34
N VAL A 164 4.61 9.57 -6.48
CA VAL A 164 5.07 8.32 -7.10
C VAL A 164 6.54 8.39 -7.48
N PRO A 165 7.02 9.37 -8.29
CA PRO A 165 8.45 9.51 -8.57
C PRO A 165 9.26 9.92 -7.34
N ALA A 166 8.71 10.69 -6.39
CA ALA A 166 9.42 11.07 -5.17
C ALA A 166 9.73 9.86 -4.27
N VAL A 167 8.72 9.02 -4.01
CA VAL A 167 8.90 7.78 -3.24
C VAL A 167 9.73 6.79 -4.05
N GLY A 168 9.49 6.65 -5.35
CA GLY A 168 10.29 5.80 -6.24
C GLY A 168 11.78 6.16 -6.22
N TRP A 169 12.10 7.45 -6.28
CA TRP A 169 13.47 7.96 -6.13
C TRP A 169 14.07 7.55 -4.79
N SER A 170 13.33 7.67 -3.68
CA SER A 170 13.81 7.26 -2.37
C SER A 170 14.22 5.78 -2.34
N ARG A 171 13.44 4.89 -2.98
CA ARG A 171 13.71 3.44 -3.01
C ARG A 171 14.97 3.10 -3.79
N VAL A 172 15.24 3.83 -4.87
CA VAL A 172 16.44 3.66 -5.69
C VAL A 172 17.67 4.22 -4.97
N VAL A 173 17.58 5.41 -4.38
CA VAL A 173 18.70 6.05 -3.64
C VAL A 173 19.11 5.21 -2.42
N LEU A 174 18.14 4.68 -1.68
CA LEU A 174 18.39 3.77 -0.55
C LEU A 174 18.80 2.35 -0.99
N ARG A 175 18.93 2.10 -2.30
CA ARG A 175 19.28 0.80 -2.89
C ARG A 175 18.34 -0.34 -2.46
N ALA A 176 17.13 -0.01 -2.07
CA ALA A 176 16.13 -0.99 -1.67
C ALA A 176 15.52 -1.72 -2.89
N HIS A 177 15.46 -1.03 -4.03
CA HIS A 177 14.93 -1.52 -5.31
C HIS A 177 15.69 -0.96 -6.51
N SER A 178 15.68 -1.68 -7.62
CA SER A 178 16.13 -1.15 -8.92
C SER A 178 15.05 -0.28 -9.57
N ARG A 179 15.44 0.52 -10.57
CA ARG A 179 14.48 1.36 -11.34
C ARG A 179 13.36 0.54 -11.96
N ALA A 180 13.69 -0.62 -12.56
CA ALA A 180 12.69 -1.51 -13.16
C ALA A 180 11.67 -2.02 -12.13
N GLN A 181 12.12 -2.37 -10.93
CA GLN A 181 11.24 -2.82 -9.84
C GLN A 181 10.31 -1.72 -9.33
N VAL A 182 10.78 -0.47 -9.32
CA VAL A 182 9.98 0.71 -8.97
C VAL A 182 8.96 1.01 -10.06
N ILE A 183 9.36 1.03 -11.33
CA ILE A 183 8.46 1.28 -12.47
C ILE A 183 7.36 0.22 -12.52
N ALA A 184 7.72 -1.06 -12.43
CA ALA A 184 6.71 -2.13 -12.43
C ALA A 184 5.78 -2.05 -11.21
N GLY A 185 6.30 -1.68 -10.03
CA GLY A 185 5.48 -1.42 -8.86
C GLY A 185 4.50 -0.27 -9.09
N ALA A 186 4.96 0.85 -9.65
CA ALA A 186 4.12 2.00 -9.94
C ALA A 186 3.04 1.71 -10.99
N LEU A 187 3.38 0.98 -12.06
CA LEU A 187 2.40 0.57 -13.07
C LEU A 187 1.39 -0.42 -12.49
N PHE A 188 1.85 -1.38 -11.70
CA PHE A 188 0.98 -2.34 -11.04
C PHE A 188 0.00 -1.65 -10.08
N GLY A 189 0.47 -0.76 -9.21
CA GLY A 189 -0.39 -0.02 -8.30
C GLY A 189 -1.36 0.92 -9.02
N GLY A 190 -0.83 1.82 -9.85
CA GLY A 190 -1.64 2.84 -10.51
C GLY A 190 -2.62 2.28 -11.54
N VAL A 191 -2.19 1.36 -12.40
CA VAL A 191 -3.01 0.85 -13.52
C VAL A 191 -3.83 -0.35 -13.08
N VAL A 192 -3.20 -1.37 -12.48
CA VAL A 192 -3.91 -2.63 -12.18
C VAL A 192 -4.77 -2.47 -10.93
N MET A 193 -4.19 -2.08 -9.80
CA MET A 193 -4.98 -1.91 -8.57
C MET A 193 -5.96 -0.75 -8.67
N GLY A 194 -5.53 0.39 -9.23
CA GLY A 194 -6.41 1.53 -9.48
C GLY A 194 -7.56 1.19 -10.44
N GLY A 195 -7.29 0.46 -11.51
CA GLY A 195 -8.32 0.02 -12.46
C GLY A 195 -9.30 -1.01 -11.87
N ILE A 196 -8.80 -1.96 -11.06
CA ILE A 196 -9.65 -2.91 -10.33
C ILE A 196 -10.58 -2.18 -9.37
N TRP A 197 -10.04 -1.23 -8.58
CA TRP A 197 -10.88 -0.42 -7.69
C TRP A 197 -11.93 0.36 -8.49
N TRP A 198 -11.56 1.03 -9.59
CA TRP A 198 -12.49 1.80 -10.40
C TRP A 198 -13.64 0.94 -10.95
N ALA A 199 -13.33 -0.27 -11.42
CA ALA A 199 -14.33 -1.21 -11.91
C ALA A 199 -15.25 -1.72 -10.79
N LEU A 200 -14.68 -2.03 -9.61
CA LEU A 200 -15.46 -2.48 -8.45
C LEU A 200 -16.33 -1.35 -7.90
N GLU A 201 -15.80 -0.14 -7.78
CA GLU A 201 -16.55 1.03 -7.31
C GLU A 201 -17.74 1.28 -8.24
N GLY A 202 -17.54 1.33 -9.56
CA GLY A 202 -18.63 1.54 -10.51
C GLY A 202 -19.64 0.40 -10.62
N TRP A 203 -19.26 -0.82 -10.20
CA TRP A 203 -20.18 -1.97 -10.18
C TRP A 203 -20.96 -2.09 -8.88
N MET A 204 -20.31 -1.78 -7.75
CA MET A 204 -20.84 -1.99 -6.42
C MET A 204 -21.52 -0.75 -5.86
N VAL A 205 -21.12 0.45 -6.26
CA VAL A 205 -21.64 1.73 -5.75
C VAL A 205 -22.54 2.36 -6.81
N PRO A 206 -23.88 2.23 -6.69
CA PRO A 206 -24.84 2.77 -7.65
C PRO A 206 -25.02 4.30 -7.56
#